data_AF-A0A9X3D2F7-F1
#
_entry.id   AF-A0A9X3D2F7-F1
#
_cell.length_a   1.000
_cell.length_b   1.000
_cell.length_c   1.000
_cell.angle_alpha   90.00
_cell.angle_beta   90.00
_cell.angle_gamma   90.00
#
_symmetry.space_group_name_H-M   'P 1'
#
loop_
_entity.id
_entity.type
_entity.pdbx_description
1 polymer ?
#
loop_
_entity_poly.entity_id
_entity_poly.type
_entity_poly.pdbx_seq_one_letter_code
_entity_poly.pdbx_strand_id
1 'polypeptide(L)'
;MAKAQDKEAKAAAKKARKQASKERRQQLWQAFQMQRKEDKRLIPYMVGLFVLIVAIFVGLGLLFGSVWLLLPLGIVLGLLAAFILFGRRVQRTVYTRAEGQPGAAGWALGNMRGQWRVKQAVSGNAHLDAVHRVIGKPGVILVGEGSATRVKPLLAQEKKKAARVVGDTPIYEIVVGNDDGQIPLNKLERHINKLPKNIDGKRMETLEGRLSALGGRNPQGPGMPKGPMPGNAKVRGMQRTARRKG
;
A
#
# COMPACT_ATOMS: atom_id res chain seq x y z
N MET A 1 33.79 -15.72 38.98
CA MET A 1 33.51 -16.03 37.55
C MET A 1 32.35 -15.21 36.97
N ALA A 2 31.27 -14.91 37.72
CA ALA A 2 30.13 -14.11 37.23
C ALA A 2 30.46 -12.69 36.71
N LYS A 3 31.38 -11.94 37.35
CA LYS A 3 31.76 -10.58 36.93
C LYS A 3 32.51 -10.52 35.58
N ALA A 4 33.15 -11.61 35.17
CA ALA A 4 33.87 -11.69 33.89
C ALA A 4 32.88 -11.93 32.73
N GLN A 5 31.90 -12.81 32.94
CA GLN A 5 30.81 -13.09 32.01
C GLN A 5 29.93 -11.85 31.76
N ASP A 6 29.68 -11.02 32.77
CA ASP A 6 28.97 -9.74 32.63
C ASP A 6 29.73 -8.70 31.78
N LYS A 7 31.07 -8.67 31.85
CA LYS A 7 31.90 -7.77 31.05
C LYS A 7 31.93 -8.21 29.58
N GLU A 8 32.01 -9.51 29.32
CA GLU A 8 31.98 -10.07 27.97
C GLU A 8 30.61 -9.90 27.30
N ALA A 9 29.52 -10.12 28.04
CA ALA A 9 28.16 -9.87 27.56
C ALA A 9 27.93 -8.38 27.21
N LYS A 10 28.42 -7.45 28.05
CA LYS A 10 28.37 -6.00 27.76
C LYS A 10 29.24 -5.60 26.57
N ALA A 11 30.41 -6.22 26.39
CA ALA A 11 31.29 -5.98 25.26
C ALA A 11 30.68 -6.50 23.94
N ALA A 12 30.07 -7.68 23.96
CA ALA A 12 29.34 -8.26 22.83
C ALA A 12 28.12 -7.40 22.45
N ALA A 13 27.32 -6.96 23.42
CA ALA A 13 26.19 -6.06 23.19
C ALA A 13 26.63 -4.70 22.62
N LYS A 14 27.77 -4.16 23.05
CA LYS A 14 28.34 -2.90 22.51
C LYS A 14 28.86 -3.08 21.09
N LYS A 15 29.46 -4.23 20.76
CA LYS A 15 29.89 -4.57 19.38
C LYS A 15 28.68 -4.74 18.45
N ALA A 16 27.66 -5.48 18.88
CA ALA A 16 26.42 -5.67 18.13
C ALA A 16 25.68 -4.33 17.89
N ARG A 17 25.56 -3.47 18.91
CA ARG A 17 24.97 -2.12 18.75
C ARG A 17 25.76 -1.25 17.75
N LYS A 18 27.10 -1.32 17.78
CA LYS A 18 27.96 -0.58 16.84
C LYS A 18 27.81 -1.11 15.41
N GLN A 19 27.75 -2.43 15.21
CA GLN A 19 27.50 -3.03 13.90
C GLN A 19 26.13 -2.65 13.36
N ALA A 20 25.06 -2.82 14.15
CA ALA A 20 23.72 -2.41 13.78
C ALA A 20 23.59 -0.89 13.54
N SER A 21 24.40 -0.06 14.20
CA SER A 21 24.46 1.39 13.91
C SER A 21 25.17 1.70 12.60
N LYS A 22 26.24 0.97 12.26
CA LYS A 22 26.95 1.14 10.99
C LYS A 22 26.10 0.68 9.81
N GLU A 23 25.44 -0.47 9.93
CA GLU A 23 24.52 -0.99 8.92
C GLU A 23 23.35 -0.03 8.68
N ARG A 24 22.70 0.46 9.74
CA ARG A 24 21.66 1.50 9.62
C ARG A 24 22.17 2.76 8.92
N ARG A 25 23.38 3.22 9.26
CA ARG A 25 23.98 4.39 8.61
C ARG A 25 24.26 4.14 7.12
N GLN A 26 24.76 2.96 6.77
CA GLN A 26 25.00 2.57 5.38
C GLN A 26 23.68 2.45 4.59
N GLN A 27 22.64 1.86 5.17
CA GLN A 27 21.31 1.79 4.56
C GLN A 27 20.72 3.19 4.33
N LEU A 28 20.82 4.08 5.32
CA LEU A 28 20.39 5.47 5.19
C LEU A 28 21.20 6.21 4.11
N TRP A 29 22.52 5.97 4.04
CA TRP A 29 23.38 6.57 3.04
C TRP A 29 23.10 6.08 1.62
N GLN A 30 22.87 4.78 1.45
CA GLN A 30 22.48 4.18 0.18
C GLN A 30 21.13 4.71 -0.30
N ALA A 31 20.14 4.75 0.60
CA ALA A 31 18.83 5.34 0.31
C ALA A 31 18.96 6.83 -0.07
N PHE A 32 19.82 7.58 0.62
CA PHE A 32 20.11 8.97 0.29
C PHE A 32 20.79 9.12 -1.08
N GLN A 33 21.79 8.30 -1.41
CA GLN A 33 22.46 8.33 -2.71
C GLN A 33 21.50 7.97 -3.85
N MET A 34 20.66 6.95 -3.65
CA MET A 34 19.61 6.59 -4.59
C MET A 34 18.66 7.77 -4.80
N GLN A 35 18.14 8.35 -3.71
CA GLN A 35 17.21 9.48 -3.81
C GLN A 35 17.83 10.73 -4.45
N ARG A 36 19.10 11.03 -4.17
CA ARG A 36 19.81 12.17 -4.76
C ARG A 36 19.99 12.03 -6.27
N LYS A 37 20.29 10.83 -6.76
CA LYS A 37 20.42 10.56 -8.22
C LYS A 37 19.11 10.84 -8.94
N GLU A 38 18.03 10.54 -8.26
CA GLU A 38 16.68 10.50 -8.79
C GLU A 38 15.98 11.85 -8.72
N ASP A 39 16.20 12.60 -7.66
CA ASP A 39 15.67 13.94 -7.49
C ASP A 39 16.80 14.93 -7.21
N LYS A 40 17.50 15.32 -8.28
CA LYS A 40 18.62 16.27 -8.21
C LYS A 40 18.18 17.63 -7.65
N ARG A 41 16.90 17.99 -7.78
CA ARG A 41 16.32 19.25 -7.27
C ARG A 41 16.00 19.16 -5.78
N LEU A 42 15.98 17.98 -5.16
CA LEU A 42 15.65 17.80 -3.75
C LEU A 42 16.60 18.56 -2.81
N ILE A 43 17.91 18.43 -3.03
CA ILE A 43 18.95 19.06 -2.21
C ILE A 43 18.85 20.59 -2.22
N PRO A 44 18.79 21.28 -3.37
CA PRO A 44 18.67 22.74 -3.36
C PRO A 44 17.36 23.21 -2.72
N TYR A 45 16.25 22.49 -2.87
CA TYR A 45 15.02 22.84 -2.16
C TYR A 45 15.12 22.64 -0.64
N MET A 46 15.78 21.57 -0.18
CA MET A 46 15.99 21.32 1.25
C MET A 46 16.90 22.38 1.88
N VAL A 47 18.02 22.68 1.22
CA VAL A 47 18.96 23.71 1.68
C VAL A 47 18.30 25.09 1.64
N GLY A 48 17.59 25.42 0.55
CA GLY A 48 16.86 26.67 0.43
C GLY A 48 15.81 26.85 1.52
N LEU A 49 15.02 25.81 1.81
CA LEU A 49 14.01 25.85 2.89
C LEU A 49 14.66 25.98 4.27
N PHE A 50 15.74 25.25 4.52
CA PHE A 50 16.50 25.34 5.78
C PHE A 50 17.04 26.75 5.99
N VAL A 51 17.76 27.29 5.00
CA VAL A 51 18.35 28.64 5.06
C VAL A 51 17.27 29.69 5.23
N LEU A 52 16.14 29.58 4.52
CA LEU A 52 15.01 30.49 4.66
C LEU A 52 14.48 30.51 6.10
N ILE A 53 14.24 29.35 6.70
CA ILE A 53 13.72 29.26 8.07
C ILE A 53 14.74 29.83 9.07
N VAL A 54 16.01 29.45 8.96
CA VAL A 54 17.06 29.99 9.84
C VAL A 54 17.17 31.51 9.69
N ALA A 55 17.14 32.04 8.46
CA ALA A 55 17.20 33.48 8.21
C ALA A 55 16.01 34.23 8.84
N ILE A 56 14.80 33.67 8.78
CA ILE A 56 13.61 34.23 9.44
C ILE A 56 13.82 34.31 10.95
N PHE A 57 14.26 33.21 11.59
CA PHE A 57 14.48 33.19 13.04
C PHE A 57 15.63 34.10 13.49
N VAL A 58 16.68 34.23 12.67
CA VAL A 58 17.76 35.19 12.91
C VAL A 58 17.27 36.63 12.78
N GLY A 59 16.49 36.94 11.73
CA GLY A 59 15.90 38.27 11.54
C GLY A 59 14.98 38.68 12.70
N LEU A 60 14.12 37.75 13.15
CA LEU A 60 13.31 37.93 14.37
C LEU A 60 14.21 38.11 15.60
N GLY A 61 15.26 37.30 15.72
CA GLY A 61 16.26 37.41 16.78
C GLY A 61 16.89 38.80 16.86
N LEU A 62 17.25 39.38 15.72
CA LEU A 62 17.85 40.71 15.64
C LEU A 62 16.84 41.80 16.01
N LEU A 63 15.58 41.65 15.59
CA LEU A 63 14.51 42.61 15.88
C LEU A 63 14.14 42.66 17.37
N PHE A 64 14.15 41.51 18.05
CA PHE A 64 13.76 41.37 19.47
C PHE A 64 14.96 41.25 20.43
N GLY A 65 16.19 41.45 19.96
CA GLY A 65 17.41 41.33 20.78
C GLY A 65 17.67 39.93 21.35
N SER A 66 17.01 38.90 20.82
CA SER A 66 16.96 37.53 21.37
C SER A 66 17.57 36.49 20.43
N VAL A 67 18.57 36.88 19.62
CA VAL A 67 19.22 36.02 18.61
C VAL A 67 19.69 34.69 19.21
N TRP A 68 20.32 34.71 20.37
CA TRP A 68 20.87 33.51 21.03
C TRP A 68 19.82 32.46 21.39
N LEU A 69 18.57 32.90 21.65
CA LEU A 69 17.45 32.03 21.95
C LEU A 69 16.76 31.53 20.66
N LEU A 70 16.56 32.43 19.70
CA LEU A 70 15.82 32.12 18.46
C LEU A 70 16.64 31.34 17.43
N LEU A 71 17.96 31.47 17.43
CA LEU A 71 18.84 30.78 16.47
C LEU A 71 18.83 29.24 16.63
N PRO A 72 19.02 28.65 17.83
CA PRO A 72 18.92 27.21 18.01
C PRO A 72 17.53 26.67 17.62
N LEU A 73 16.47 27.42 17.94
CA LEU A 73 15.10 27.06 17.57
C LEU A 73 14.89 27.06 16.06
N GLY A 74 15.39 28.09 15.35
CA GLY A 74 15.37 28.17 13.89
C GLY A 74 16.11 27.02 13.21
N ILE A 75 17.25 26.60 13.76
CA ILE A 75 18.01 25.45 13.25
C ILE A 75 17.20 24.15 13.39
N VAL A 76 16.64 23.88 14.58
CA VAL A 76 15.85 22.67 14.83
C VAL A 76 14.61 22.63 13.93
N LEU A 77 13.87 23.73 13.84
CA LEU A 77 12.68 23.84 12.99
C LEU A 77 13.04 23.76 11.50
N GLY A 78 14.14 24.37 11.08
CA GLY A 78 14.66 24.27 9.72
C GLY A 78 14.99 22.83 9.33
N LEU A 79 15.69 22.10 10.20
CA LEU A 79 16.02 20.69 9.97
C LEU A 79 14.75 19.82 9.91
N LEU A 80 13.79 20.05 10.80
CA LEU A 80 12.51 19.35 10.79
C LEU A 80 11.73 19.59 9.49
N ALA A 81 11.65 20.85 9.04
CA ALA A 81 10.98 21.21 7.80
C ALA A 81 11.66 20.58 6.57
N ALA A 82 13.00 20.61 6.52
CA ALA A 82 13.76 19.94 5.47
C ALA A 82 13.52 18.42 5.45
N PHE A 83 13.44 17.78 6.62
CA PHE A 83 13.13 16.36 6.75
C PHE A 83 11.71 16.01 6.28
N ILE A 84 10.71 16.83 6.64
CA ILE A 84 9.32 16.67 6.17
C ILE A 84 9.26 16.81 4.65
N LEU A 85 9.92 17.84 4.09
CA LEU A 85 10.00 18.04 2.64
C LEU A 85 10.61 16.82 1.95
N PHE A 86 11.72 16.29 2.49
CA PHE A 86 12.37 15.08 2.01
C PHE A 86 11.41 13.89 1.95
N GLY A 87 10.74 13.57 3.07
CA GLY A 87 9.81 12.44 3.12
C GLY A 87 8.67 12.56 2.12
N ARG A 88 8.05 13.74 1.99
CA ARG A 88 6.95 13.98 1.04
C ARG A 88 7.41 13.85 -0.41
N ARG A 89 8.65 14.24 -0.71
CA ARG A 89 9.21 14.19 -2.05
C ARG A 89 9.60 12.77 -2.45
N VAL A 90 10.21 12.01 -1.54
CA VAL A 90 10.46 10.56 -1.70
C VAL A 90 9.17 9.82 -2.04
N GLN A 91 8.11 10.04 -1.26
CA GLN A 91 6.82 9.40 -1.52
C GLN A 91 6.30 9.70 -2.93
N ARG A 92 6.33 10.97 -3.36
CA ARG A 92 5.91 11.35 -4.71
C ARG A 92 6.73 10.63 -5.79
N THR A 93 8.06 10.63 -5.68
CA THR A 93 8.93 9.98 -6.65
C THR A 93 8.65 8.48 -6.75
N VAL A 94 8.45 7.79 -5.62
CA VAL A 94 8.13 6.35 -5.60
C VAL A 94 6.81 6.08 -6.32
N TYR A 95 5.75 6.83 -6.00
CA TYR A 95 4.46 6.64 -6.67
C TYR A 95 4.52 6.97 -8.16
N THR A 96 5.17 8.06 -8.56
CA THR A 96 5.30 8.44 -9.98
C THR A 96 6.10 7.42 -10.79
N ARG A 97 7.02 6.65 -10.17
CA ARG A 97 7.68 5.55 -10.86
C ARG A 97 6.89 4.26 -10.92
N ALA A 98 6.08 4.03 -9.89
CA ALA A 98 5.17 2.90 -9.87
C ALA A 98 4.02 3.12 -10.87
N GLU A 99 3.69 4.37 -11.23
CA GLU A 99 2.73 4.66 -12.29
C GLU A 99 3.12 3.97 -13.62
N GLY A 100 2.17 3.25 -14.20
CA GLY A 100 2.37 2.49 -15.45
C GLY A 100 3.02 1.11 -15.29
N GLN A 101 3.47 0.74 -14.09
CA GLN A 101 3.96 -0.61 -13.81
C GLN A 101 2.79 -1.53 -13.41
N PRO A 102 2.64 -2.71 -14.02
CA PRO A 102 1.58 -3.65 -13.65
C PRO A 102 1.64 -4.06 -12.16
N GLY A 103 0.49 -4.01 -11.49
CA GLY A 103 0.33 -4.29 -10.06
C GLY A 103 0.59 -3.10 -9.13
N ALA A 104 0.90 -1.92 -9.66
CA ALA A 104 1.23 -0.74 -8.85
C ALA A 104 0.04 -0.22 -8.05
N ALA A 105 -1.18 -0.26 -8.60
CA ALA A 105 -2.40 0.09 -7.87
C ALA A 105 -2.62 -0.91 -6.73
N GLY A 106 -2.47 -2.21 -6.99
CA GLY A 106 -2.55 -3.24 -5.95
C GLY A 106 -1.58 -2.99 -4.78
N TRP A 107 -0.32 -2.69 -5.10
CA TRP A 107 0.70 -2.34 -4.11
C TRP A 107 0.35 -1.06 -3.32
N ALA A 108 -0.08 0.00 -4.00
CA ALA A 108 -0.46 1.26 -3.37
C ALA A 108 -1.63 1.05 -2.39
N LEU A 109 -2.64 0.28 -2.81
CA LEU A 109 -3.79 -0.05 -1.97
C LEU A 109 -3.39 -0.87 -0.74
N GLY A 110 -2.48 -1.83 -0.90
CA GLY A 110 -1.97 -2.64 0.21
C GLY A 110 -1.20 -1.84 1.26
N ASN A 111 -0.63 -0.69 0.89
CA ASN A 111 0.11 0.19 1.79
C ASN A 111 -0.76 1.27 2.46
N MET A 112 -2.07 1.33 2.16
CA MET A 112 -2.96 2.32 2.77
C MET A 112 -3.07 2.11 4.28
N ARG A 113 -3.08 3.21 5.02
CA ARG A 113 -3.20 3.17 6.49
C ARG A 113 -4.67 3.10 6.89
N GLY A 114 -4.96 2.29 7.90
CA GLY A 114 -6.29 2.15 8.49
C GLY A 114 -6.93 0.79 8.27
N GLN A 115 -8.22 0.69 8.58
CA GLN A 115 -8.99 -0.55 8.45
C GLN A 115 -9.46 -0.69 6.99
N TRP A 116 -8.59 -1.22 6.15
CA TRP A 116 -8.92 -1.59 4.77
C TRP A 116 -8.77 -3.09 4.60
N ARG A 117 -9.62 -3.71 3.79
CA ARG A 117 -9.47 -5.09 3.34
C ARG A 117 -9.21 -5.07 1.85
N VAL A 118 -7.96 -5.33 1.46
CA VAL A 118 -7.52 -5.24 0.07
C VAL A 118 -7.33 -6.64 -0.46
N LYS A 119 -8.01 -6.97 -1.55
CA LYS A 119 -7.77 -8.17 -2.34
C LYS A 119 -7.28 -7.76 -3.72
N GLN A 120 -6.02 -8.06 -3.99
CA GLN A 120 -5.39 -7.72 -5.26
C GLN A 120 -5.80 -8.70 -6.36
N ALA A 121 -5.89 -8.21 -7.61
CA ALA A 121 -6.13 -9.02 -8.82
C ALA A 121 -7.32 -10.00 -8.69
N VAL A 122 -8.48 -9.50 -8.27
CA VAL A 122 -9.73 -10.31 -8.23
C VAL A 122 -10.23 -10.68 -9.62
N SER A 123 -9.86 -9.89 -10.62
CA SER A 123 -10.05 -10.16 -12.05
C SER A 123 -8.87 -9.60 -12.81
N GLY A 124 -8.51 -10.21 -13.95
CA GLY A 124 -7.44 -9.73 -14.79
C GLY A 124 -7.45 -10.40 -16.15
N ASN A 125 -6.61 -9.93 -17.06
CA ASN A 125 -6.47 -10.46 -18.41
C ASN A 125 -5.00 -10.77 -18.76
N ALA A 126 -4.77 -11.29 -19.97
CA ALA A 126 -3.42 -11.61 -20.45
C ALA A 126 -2.53 -10.38 -20.72
N HIS A 127 -3.11 -9.17 -20.75
CA HIS A 127 -2.39 -7.90 -20.95
C HIS A 127 -1.94 -7.26 -19.64
N LEU A 128 -1.96 -8.02 -18.53
CA LEU A 128 -1.62 -7.54 -17.20
C LEU A 128 -2.52 -6.40 -16.70
N ASP A 129 -3.71 -6.24 -17.29
CA ASP A 129 -4.73 -5.38 -16.71
C ASP A 129 -5.39 -6.15 -15.54
N ALA A 130 -5.63 -5.46 -14.44
CA ALA A 130 -6.13 -6.07 -13.22
C ALA A 130 -7.22 -5.22 -12.57
N VAL A 131 -8.13 -5.89 -11.86
CA VAL A 131 -9.09 -5.26 -10.95
C VAL A 131 -8.72 -5.70 -9.54
N HIS A 132 -8.58 -4.73 -8.66
CA HIS A 132 -8.37 -4.92 -7.24
C HIS A 132 -9.67 -4.55 -6.52
N ARG A 133 -9.95 -5.24 -5.42
CA ARG A 133 -11.12 -4.98 -4.58
C ARG A 133 -10.66 -4.49 -3.21
N VAL A 134 -11.27 -3.40 -2.78
CA VAL A 134 -11.02 -2.79 -1.48
C VAL A 134 -12.35 -2.70 -0.74
N ILE A 135 -12.38 -3.13 0.51
CA ILE A 135 -13.52 -2.95 1.41
C ILE A 135 -13.07 -2.02 2.52
N GLY A 136 -13.86 -0.97 2.75
CA GLY A 136 -13.64 0.02 3.80
C GLY A 136 -14.95 0.65 4.25
N LYS A 137 -14.87 1.67 5.10
CA LYS A 137 -16.06 2.41 5.57
C LYS A 137 -16.94 2.98 4.46
N PRO A 138 -16.43 3.35 3.26
CA PRO A 138 -17.30 3.73 2.17
C PRO A 138 -18.17 2.61 1.59
N GLY A 139 -17.75 1.36 1.72
CA GLY A 139 -18.38 0.22 1.05
C GLY A 139 -17.35 -0.58 0.27
N VAL A 140 -17.76 -1.06 -0.92
CA VAL A 140 -16.90 -1.82 -1.82
C VAL A 140 -16.34 -0.89 -2.89
N ILE A 141 -15.03 -0.93 -3.11
CA ILE A 141 -14.35 -0.10 -4.10
C ILE A 141 -13.60 -1.05 -5.03
N LEU A 142 -13.91 -0.97 -6.32
CA LEU A 142 -13.26 -1.70 -7.38
C LEU A 142 -12.28 -0.76 -8.06
N VAL A 143 -11.00 -1.10 -8.00
CA VAL A 143 -9.91 -0.30 -8.55
C VAL A 143 -9.30 -1.06 -9.71
N GLY A 144 -9.47 -0.52 -10.90
CA GLY A 144 -8.92 -1.06 -12.12
C GLY A 144 -7.56 -0.44 -12.45
N GLU A 145 -6.63 -1.26 -12.90
CA GLU A 145 -5.28 -0.90 -13.32
C GLU A 145 -5.02 -1.44 -14.72
N GLY A 146 -4.41 -0.61 -15.58
CA GLY A 146 -4.12 -0.94 -16.97
C GLY A 146 -4.83 -0.02 -17.94
N SER A 147 -5.10 -0.49 -19.16
CA SER A 147 -5.80 0.34 -20.16
C SER A 147 -7.27 0.54 -19.81
N ALA A 148 -7.72 1.79 -19.73
CA ALA A 148 -9.11 2.13 -19.39
C ALA A 148 -10.15 1.40 -20.26
N THR A 149 -9.89 1.20 -21.56
CA THR A 149 -10.83 0.51 -22.46
C THR A 149 -10.97 -0.98 -22.14
N ARG A 150 -9.89 -1.63 -21.72
CA ARG A 150 -9.87 -3.06 -21.38
C ARG A 150 -10.27 -3.34 -19.93
N VAL A 151 -10.05 -2.38 -19.04
CA VAL A 151 -10.37 -2.49 -17.61
C VAL A 151 -11.85 -2.24 -17.31
N LYS A 152 -12.52 -1.32 -18.03
CA LYS A 152 -13.95 -1.05 -17.89
C LYS A 152 -14.85 -2.30 -17.93
N PRO A 153 -14.72 -3.23 -18.90
CA PRO A 153 -15.53 -4.44 -18.90
C PRO A 153 -15.21 -5.36 -17.71
N LEU A 154 -13.95 -5.44 -17.25
CA LEU A 154 -13.58 -6.20 -16.06
C LEU A 154 -14.22 -5.62 -14.79
N LEU A 155 -14.21 -4.30 -14.63
CA LEU A 155 -14.88 -3.59 -13.54
C LEU A 155 -16.39 -3.84 -13.57
N ALA A 156 -17.03 -3.74 -14.73
CA ALA A 156 -18.47 -3.98 -14.86
C ALA A 156 -18.86 -5.43 -14.51
N GLN A 157 -18.05 -6.42 -14.90
CA GLN A 157 -18.25 -7.82 -14.54
C GLN A 157 -18.11 -8.03 -13.03
N GLU A 158 -17.06 -7.49 -12.42
CA GLU A 158 -16.83 -7.63 -10.98
C GLU A 158 -17.89 -6.89 -10.16
N LYS A 159 -18.35 -5.72 -10.62
CA LYS A 159 -19.49 -5.01 -10.02
C LYS A 159 -20.75 -5.84 -10.05
N LYS A 160 -21.10 -6.43 -11.21
CA LYS A 160 -22.27 -7.32 -11.31
C LYS A 160 -22.17 -8.52 -10.39
N LYS A 161 -20.97 -9.09 -10.21
CA LYS A 161 -20.73 -10.19 -9.26
C LYS A 161 -20.91 -9.72 -7.82
N ALA A 162 -20.28 -8.60 -7.44
CA ALA A 162 -20.36 -8.03 -6.10
C ALA A 162 -21.79 -7.60 -5.74
N ALA A 163 -22.53 -6.99 -6.67
CA ALA A 163 -23.91 -6.54 -6.47
C ALA A 163 -24.86 -7.65 -5.99
N ARG A 164 -24.57 -8.92 -6.30
CA ARG A 164 -25.38 -10.07 -5.86
C ARG A 164 -25.34 -10.31 -4.35
N VAL A 165 -24.33 -9.80 -3.64
CA VAL A 165 -24.10 -10.12 -2.22
C VAL A 165 -23.89 -8.91 -1.31
N VAL A 166 -23.64 -7.73 -1.88
CA VAL A 166 -23.36 -6.49 -1.13
C VAL A 166 -24.61 -5.78 -0.60
N GLY A 167 -25.80 -6.12 -1.13
CA GLY A 167 -27.08 -5.52 -0.74
C GLY A 167 -27.17 -4.04 -1.11
N ASP A 168 -27.59 -3.22 -0.15
CA ASP A 168 -27.69 -1.75 -0.20
C ASP A 168 -26.32 -1.04 -0.06
N THR A 169 -25.22 -1.78 0.14
CA THR A 169 -23.90 -1.18 0.30
C THR A 169 -23.39 -0.60 -1.04
N PRO A 170 -22.93 0.67 -1.07
CA PRO A 170 -22.40 1.27 -2.30
C PRO A 170 -21.18 0.54 -2.88
N ILE A 171 -21.14 0.49 -4.21
CA ILE A 171 -20.00 -0.01 -4.99
C ILE A 171 -19.43 1.13 -5.82
N TYR A 172 -18.18 1.51 -5.55
CA TYR A 172 -17.45 2.53 -6.30
C TYR A 172 -16.52 1.88 -7.31
N GLU A 173 -16.40 2.50 -8.49
CA GLU A 173 -15.47 2.09 -9.54
C GLU A 173 -14.44 3.20 -9.75
N ILE A 174 -13.16 2.83 -9.77
CA ILE A 174 -12.04 3.73 -9.98
C ILE A 174 -11.12 3.11 -11.03
N VAL A 175 -10.69 3.89 -12.01
CA VAL A 175 -9.63 3.50 -12.95
C VAL A 175 -8.37 4.30 -12.62
N VAL A 176 -7.25 3.61 -12.45
CA VAL A 176 -5.96 4.23 -12.16
C VAL A 176 -5.24 4.56 -13.47
N GLY A 177 -4.74 5.78 -13.56
CA GLY A 177 -3.92 6.27 -14.66
C GLY A 177 -3.96 7.79 -14.77
N ASN A 178 -3.44 8.33 -15.88
CA ASN A 178 -3.14 9.75 -16.04
C ASN A 178 -4.04 10.47 -17.06
N ASP A 179 -4.96 9.75 -17.71
CA ASP A 179 -5.89 10.34 -18.68
C ASP A 179 -7.16 10.89 -18.01
N ASP A 180 -8.00 11.56 -18.79
CA ASP A 180 -9.27 12.11 -18.34
C ASP A 180 -10.20 11.05 -17.72
N GLY A 181 -10.74 11.37 -16.54
CA GLY A 181 -11.59 10.46 -15.77
C GLY A 181 -10.85 9.33 -15.04
N GLN A 182 -9.52 9.26 -15.14
CA GLN A 182 -8.68 8.35 -14.37
C GLN A 182 -8.08 9.07 -13.16
N ILE A 183 -7.67 8.28 -12.15
CA ILE A 183 -7.06 8.80 -10.93
C ILE A 183 -5.58 8.41 -10.92
N PRO A 184 -4.66 9.40 -10.88
CA PRO A 184 -3.24 9.13 -10.75
C PRO A 184 -2.94 8.32 -9.48
N LEU A 185 -1.96 7.42 -9.56
CA LEU A 185 -1.63 6.50 -8.47
C LEU A 185 -1.31 7.25 -7.17
N ASN A 186 -0.56 8.35 -7.25
CA ASN A 186 -0.21 9.19 -6.11
C ASN A 186 -1.42 9.91 -5.43
N LYS A 187 -2.59 9.94 -6.09
CA LYS A 187 -3.83 10.55 -5.59
C LYS A 187 -4.87 9.50 -5.19
N LEU A 188 -4.66 8.23 -5.52
CA LEU A 188 -5.62 7.14 -5.29
C LEU A 188 -6.08 7.05 -3.83
N GLU A 189 -5.13 6.97 -2.88
CA GLU A 189 -5.43 6.91 -1.45
C GLU A 189 -6.25 8.12 -0.98
N ARG A 190 -5.89 9.33 -1.44
CA ARG A 190 -6.61 10.55 -1.08
C ARG A 190 -8.03 10.54 -1.64
N HIS A 191 -8.22 10.07 -2.86
CA HIS A 191 -9.53 9.98 -3.49
C HIS A 191 -10.44 9.00 -2.72
N ILE A 192 -9.93 7.81 -2.43
CA ILE A 192 -10.66 6.78 -1.66
C ILE A 192 -11.04 7.29 -0.26
N ASN A 193 -10.12 7.97 0.43
CA ASN A 193 -10.37 8.53 1.76
C ASN A 193 -11.42 9.66 1.79
N LYS A 194 -11.72 10.29 0.65
CA LYS A 194 -12.75 11.34 0.54
C LYS A 194 -14.15 10.79 0.35
N LEU A 195 -14.31 9.50 0.05
CA LEU A 195 -15.62 8.90 -0.10
C LEU A 195 -16.41 8.92 1.23
N PRO A 196 -17.74 9.06 1.18
CA PRO A 196 -18.56 9.09 2.39
C PRO A 196 -18.47 7.77 3.15
N LYS A 197 -18.57 7.82 4.48
CA LYS A 197 -18.54 6.64 5.35
C LYS A 197 -19.95 6.07 5.45
N ASN A 198 -20.26 5.04 4.66
CA ASN A 198 -21.60 4.45 4.57
C ASN A 198 -21.80 3.23 5.47
N ILE A 199 -20.72 2.56 5.87
CA ILE A 199 -20.77 1.31 6.65
C ILE A 199 -19.79 1.33 7.84
N ASP A 200 -20.10 0.51 8.83
CA ASP A 200 -19.29 0.29 10.03
C ASP A 200 -18.36 -0.94 9.91
N GLY A 201 -17.53 -1.17 10.93
CA GLY A 201 -16.55 -2.27 10.91
C GLY A 201 -17.17 -3.67 10.86
N LYS A 202 -18.30 -3.88 11.56
CA LYS A 202 -18.98 -5.18 11.58
C LYS A 202 -19.57 -5.52 10.21
N ARG A 203 -20.15 -4.53 9.53
CA ARG A 203 -20.65 -4.68 8.18
C ARG A 203 -19.53 -4.93 7.18
N MET A 204 -18.36 -4.32 7.35
CA MET A 204 -17.17 -4.64 6.53
C MET A 204 -16.76 -6.12 6.62
N GLU A 205 -16.71 -6.69 7.82
CA GLU A 205 -16.35 -8.10 8.02
C GLU A 205 -17.38 -9.05 7.39
N THR A 206 -18.66 -8.72 7.54
CA THR A 206 -19.75 -9.47 6.90
C THR A 206 -19.64 -9.42 5.37
N LEU A 207 -19.33 -8.24 4.81
CA LEU A 207 -19.13 -8.07 3.37
C LEU A 207 -17.91 -8.82 2.86
N GLU A 208 -16.82 -8.81 3.60
CA GLU A 208 -15.61 -9.57 3.28
C GLU A 208 -15.90 -11.06 3.19
N GLY A 209 -16.63 -11.63 4.16
CA GLY A 209 -17.07 -13.03 4.15
C GLY A 209 -17.97 -13.38 2.95
N ARG A 210 -18.93 -12.51 2.61
CA ARG A 210 -19.81 -12.72 1.45
C ARG A 210 -19.06 -12.65 0.12
N LEU A 211 -18.16 -11.68 -0.02
CA LEU A 211 -17.38 -11.48 -1.24
C LEU A 211 -16.24 -12.50 -1.40
N SER A 212 -15.72 -13.06 -0.30
CA SER A 212 -14.74 -14.15 -0.36
C SER A 212 -15.38 -15.45 -0.84
N ALA A 213 -16.61 -15.74 -0.41
CA ALA A 213 -17.39 -16.89 -0.86
C ALA A 213 -17.70 -16.87 -2.37
N LEU A 214 -17.85 -15.68 -2.98
CA LEU A 214 -17.98 -15.55 -4.43
C LEU A 214 -16.68 -15.89 -5.18
N GLY A 215 -15.51 -15.67 -4.57
CA GLY A 215 -14.21 -15.93 -5.16
C GLY A 215 -13.88 -17.42 -5.34
N GLY A 216 -14.55 -18.31 -4.60
CA GLY A 216 -14.40 -19.77 -4.74
C GLY A 216 -15.15 -20.37 -5.94
N ARG A 217 -16.01 -19.60 -6.60
CA ARG A 217 -16.82 -20.04 -7.76
C ARG A 217 -16.25 -19.58 -9.11
N ASN A 218 -14.93 -19.45 -9.22
CA ASN A 218 -14.27 -19.13 -10.48
C ASN A 218 -13.51 -20.36 -11.02
N PRO A 219 -14.15 -21.29 -11.77
CA PRO A 219 -13.46 -22.36 -12.50
C PRO A 219 -12.64 -21.84 -13.71
N GLN A 220 -12.43 -20.53 -13.80
CA GLN A 220 -11.85 -19.77 -14.93
C GLN A 220 -10.94 -18.64 -14.41
N GLY A 221 -10.08 -18.93 -13.42
CA GLY A 221 -8.91 -18.09 -13.16
C GLY A 221 -7.87 -18.25 -14.28
N PRO A 222 -7.13 -17.20 -14.64
CA PRO A 222 -6.07 -17.28 -15.65
C PRO A 222 -4.86 -18.00 -15.02
N GLY A 223 -4.64 -19.25 -15.40
CA GLY A 223 -3.42 -19.96 -14.99
C GLY A 223 -3.49 -21.47 -14.75
N MET A 224 -4.63 -22.15 -14.97
CA MET A 224 -4.62 -23.62 -14.96
C MET A 224 -5.16 -24.16 -16.30
N PRO A 225 -4.31 -24.70 -17.19
CA PRO A 225 -4.79 -25.56 -18.25
C PRO A 225 -5.54 -26.70 -17.57
N LYS A 226 -6.83 -26.83 -17.87
CA LYS A 226 -7.55 -28.05 -17.50
C LYS A 226 -6.90 -29.16 -18.31
N GLY A 227 -5.96 -29.89 -17.69
CA GLY A 227 -5.49 -31.15 -18.20
C GLY A 227 -6.71 -32.03 -18.49
N PRO A 228 -6.67 -32.88 -19.52
CA PRO A 228 -7.81 -33.71 -19.87
C PRO A 228 -8.25 -34.48 -18.62
N MET A 229 -9.48 -34.19 -18.17
CA MET A 229 -10.10 -34.93 -17.08
C MET A 229 -10.11 -36.40 -17.50
N PRO A 230 -9.52 -37.34 -16.72
CA PRO A 230 -9.66 -38.75 -17.03
C PRO A 230 -11.14 -39.09 -17.00
N GLY A 231 -11.67 -39.45 -18.17
CA GLY A 231 -13.01 -39.99 -18.29
C GLY A 231 -13.11 -41.27 -17.46
N ASN A 232 -14.20 -41.38 -16.69
CA ASN A 232 -14.66 -42.58 -16.00
C ASN A 232 -14.04 -42.98 -14.66
N ALA A 233 -13.98 -42.06 -13.69
CA ALA A 233 -14.10 -42.48 -12.30
C ALA A 233 -15.57 -42.79 -11.97
N LYS A 234 -16.05 -43.97 -12.39
CA LYS A 234 -17.33 -44.53 -11.93
C LYS A 234 -17.28 -44.67 -10.41
N VAL A 235 -18.01 -43.82 -9.70
CA VAL A 235 -18.24 -43.95 -8.26
C VAL A 235 -19.09 -45.20 -8.07
N ARG A 236 -18.46 -46.33 -7.76
CA ARG A 236 -19.12 -47.62 -7.54
C ARG A 236 -19.86 -47.52 -6.20
N GLY A 237 -21.19 -47.49 -6.27
CA GLY A 237 -22.08 -47.33 -5.12
C GLY A 237 -21.85 -48.38 -4.04
N MET A 238 -21.43 -47.93 -2.86
CA MET A 238 -21.42 -48.72 -1.64
C MET A 238 -22.83 -48.68 -1.04
N GLN A 239 -23.76 -49.42 -1.63
CA GLN A 239 -25.00 -49.81 -0.98
C GLN A 239 -25.21 -51.30 -1.21
N ARG A 240 -25.52 -51.98 -0.09
CA ARG A 240 -25.95 -53.38 0.06
C ARG A 240 -24.86 -54.35 0.54
N THR A 241 -24.58 -54.33 1.83
CA THR A 241 -24.40 -55.56 2.64
C THR A 241 -24.32 -55.23 4.13
N ALA A 242 -25.48 -55.15 4.80
CA ALA A 242 -25.61 -55.43 6.22
C ALA A 242 -27.09 -55.56 6.60
N ARG A 243 -27.79 -56.49 5.94
CA ARG A 243 -29.00 -57.11 6.51
C ARG A 243 -28.77 -58.61 6.42
N ARG A 244 -28.95 -59.29 7.55
CA ARG A 244 -28.98 -60.76 7.76
C ARG A 244 -27.73 -61.38 8.38
N LYS A 245 -27.75 -61.48 9.71
CA LYS A 245 -27.68 -62.71 10.53
C LYS A 245 -28.19 -62.25 11.92
N GLY A 246 -29.23 -62.86 12.47
CA GLY A 246 -29.29 -64.28 12.78
C GLY A 246 -28.95 -64.36 14.26
#